data_AF-A0A0R2PXU2-F1
#
_entry.id   AF-A0A0R2PXU2-F1
#
_cell.length_a   1.000
_cell.length_b   1.000
_cell.length_c   1.000
_cell.angle_alpha   90.00
_cell.angle_beta   90.00
_cell.angle_gamma   90.00
#
_symmetry.space_group_name_H-M   'P 1'
#
loop_
_entity.id
_entity.type
_entity.pdbx_description
1 polymer ?
#
loop_
_entity_poly.entity_id
_entity_poly.type
_entity_poly.pdbx_seq_one_letter_code
_entity_poly.pdbx_strand_id
1 'polypeptide(L)'
;MRHNKNNDALQSIASLVLVAPRLQVLYTPTPKAACTTIKLMLATAEGTHNPDVANKLAVMHVSHAQTIHHPQVNGLRTLANFSTRKQRQMLNSPDWLRVTSLRDPVSRAYSAWENRILMRAHRRTTRLADLAHDVHTDGQLDLAASFSHFAKVLGENTEVFMTDHHFLPQAALTRPDLIDYTTKVRVDQPGELSTLAQLLTVRSGKTIAPQRLNEGLGMPVDRVCDIDTANRIMATYAVDYETFDFARRDWSPTVEPLLLNEMEARLLGQYRRTFERGVSVAREAQRRTGARYGVRQMRHAAKKLVRLDTSPTRPKETF
;
A
#
# COMPACT_ATOMS: atom_id res chain seq x y z
N MET A 1 -10.62 8.34 -31.34
CA MET A 1 -9.31 8.40 -30.67
C MET A 1 -9.36 8.56 -29.14
N ARG A 2 -10.27 9.34 -28.53
CA ARG A 2 -10.38 9.46 -27.05
C ARG A 2 -10.74 8.15 -26.32
N HIS A 3 -11.54 7.28 -26.94
CA HIS A 3 -11.98 6.01 -26.35
C HIS A 3 -10.84 4.98 -26.16
N ASN A 4 -9.76 5.06 -26.96
CA ASN A 4 -8.64 4.13 -26.87
C ASN A 4 -7.67 4.52 -25.74
N LYS A 5 -7.37 5.81 -25.59
CA LYS A 5 -6.49 6.33 -24.53
C LYS A 5 -7.04 6.08 -23.12
N ASN A 6 -8.34 6.22 -22.91
CA ASN A 6 -8.94 5.97 -21.59
C ASN A 6 -8.95 4.48 -21.25
N ASN A 7 -9.05 3.60 -22.26
CA ASN A 7 -8.99 2.16 -22.04
C ASN A 7 -7.57 1.73 -21.65
N ASP A 8 -6.55 2.25 -22.33
CA ASP A 8 -5.13 2.02 -21.99
C ASP A 8 -4.80 2.55 -20.59
N ALA A 9 -5.30 3.75 -20.25
CA ALA A 9 -5.12 4.34 -18.93
C ALA A 9 -5.84 3.53 -17.82
N LEU A 10 -7.04 3.01 -18.07
CA LEU A 10 -7.73 2.11 -17.14
C LEU A 10 -6.96 0.82 -16.93
N GLN A 11 -6.43 0.21 -18.00
CA GLN A 11 -5.61 -1.01 -17.86
C GLN A 11 -4.36 -0.76 -17.03
N SER A 12 -3.78 0.45 -17.07
CA SER A 12 -2.62 0.79 -16.24
C SER A 12 -2.88 0.75 -14.73
N ILE A 13 -4.14 0.96 -14.31
CA ILE A 13 -4.54 0.92 -12.88
C ILE A 13 -5.36 -0.32 -12.52
N ALA A 14 -5.85 -1.09 -13.49
CA ALA A 14 -6.76 -2.21 -13.25
C ALA A 14 -6.18 -3.32 -12.35
N SER A 15 -4.85 -3.46 -12.30
CA SER A 15 -4.16 -4.39 -11.39
C SER A 15 -4.11 -3.91 -9.93
N LEU A 16 -4.37 -2.62 -9.69
CA LEU A 16 -4.38 -2.00 -8.36
C LEU A 16 -5.79 -1.94 -7.76
N VAL A 17 -6.82 -1.90 -8.60
CA VAL A 17 -8.23 -1.88 -8.18
C VAL A 17 -8.65 -3.28 -7.75
N LEU A 18 -9.01 -3.42 -6.47
CA LEU A 18 -9.50 -4.67 -5.88
C LEU A 18 -11.01 -4.82 -6.11
N VAL A 19 -11.46 -6.06 -6.27
CA VAL A 19 -12.84 -6.41 -6.60
C VAL A 19 -13.34 -7.49 -5.64
N ALA A 20 -14.46 -7.19 -4.99
CA ALA A 20 -15.26 -8.10 -4.19
C ALA A 20 -16.58 -8.37 -4.95
N PRO A 21 -16.61 -9.40 -5.82
CA PRO A 21 -17.70 -9.56 -6.78
C PRO A 21 -19.02 -10.00 -6.16
N ARG A 22 -19.02 -10.76 -5.05
CA ARG A 22 -20.26 -11.12 -4.36
C ARG A 22 -20.92 -9.91 -3.71
N LEU A 23 -20.11 -8.96 -3.25
CA LEU A 23 -20.58 -7.71 -2.67
C LEU A 23 -20.87 -6.61 -3.70
N GLN A 24 -20.49 -6.80 -4.96
CA GLN A 24 -20.47 -5.75 -5.99
C GLN A 24 -19.69 -4.50 -5.53
N VAL A 25 -18.48 -4.69 -5.01
CA VAL A 25 -17.61 -3.59 -4.56
C VAL A 25 -16.31 -3.57 -5.36
N LEU A 26 -15.97 -2.40 -5.88
CA LEU A 26 -14.63 -2.03 -6.35
C LEU A 26 -13.97 -1.16 -5.29
N TYR A 27 -12.70 -1.43 -5.00
CA TYR A 27 -11.92 -0.63 -4.07
C TYR A 27 -10.55 -0.30 -4.65
N THR A 28 -10.28 1.00 -4.81
CA THR A 28 -8.96 1.51 -5.21
C THR A 28 -8.19 1.94 -3.95
N PRO A 29 -7.17 1.16 -3.51
CA PRO A 29 -6.51 1.40 -2.24
C PRO A 29 -5.54 2.57 -2.31
N THR A 30 -5.59 3.44 -1.29
CA THR A 30 -4.64 4.53 -1.11
C THR A 30 -3.68 4.21 0.04
N PRO A 31 -2.35 4.12 -0.18
CA PRO A 31 -1.38 3.93 0.88
C PRO A 31 -1.51 5.02 1.95
N LYS A 32 -1.40 4.61 3.21
CA LYS A 32 -1.48 5.48 4.40
C LYS A 32 -2.84 6.17 4.63
N ALA A 33 -3.88 5.76 3.90
CA ALA A 33 -5.28 6.11 4.12
C ALA A 33 -6.11 4.87 4.53
N ALA A 34 -5.75 4.25 5.65
CA ALA A 34 -6.41 3.05 6.24
C ALA A 34 -6.62 1.86 5.29
N CYS A 35 -5.80 1.71 4.25
CA CYS A 35 -6.02 0.68 3.25
C CYS A 35 -5.88 -0.75 3.76
N THR A 36 -5.06 -0.98 4.79
CA THR A 36 -4.94 -2.25 5.52
C THR A 36 -6.28 -2.64 6.17
N THR A 37 -6.88 -1.72 6.93
CA THR A 37 -8.19 -1.90 7.57
C THR A 37 -9.28 -2.17 6.54
N ILE A 38 -9.36 -1.37 5.48
CA ILE A 38 -10.40 -1.52 4.45
C ILE A 38 -10.24 -2.84 3.70
N LYS A 39 -9.02 -3.27 3.35
CA LYS A 39 -8.79 -4.58 2.72
C LYS A 39 -9.25 -5.71 3.63
N LEU A 40 -8.98 -5.64 4.93
CA LEU A 40 -9.41 -6.66 5.88
C LEU A 40 -10.93 -6.72 5.99
N MET A 41 -11.60 -5.57 6.14
CA MET A 41 -13.07 -5.50 6.16
C MET A 41 -13.66 -6.09 4.87
N LEU A 42 -13.14 -5.67 3.71
CA LEU A 42 -13.63 -6.11 2.40
C LEU A 42 -13.42 -7.60 2.17
N ALA A 43 -12.23 -8.14 2.48
CA ALA A 43 -11.93 -9.56 2.34
C ALA A 43 -12.75 -10.43 3.31
N THR A 44 -13.00 -9.94 4.52
CA THR A 44 -13.84 -10.64 5.51
C THR A 44 -15.30 -10.67 5.07
N ALA A 45 -15.82 -9.52 4.65
CA ALA A 45 -17.17 -9.38 4.11
C ALA A 45 -17.37 -10.27 2.88
N GLU A 46 -16.45 -10.20 1.92
CA GLU A 46 -16.47 -11.02 0.71
C GLU A 46 -16.31 -12.49 1.07
N GLY A 47 -15.64 -12.85 2.18
CA GLY A 47 -15.39 -14.24 2.57
C GLY A 47 -14.20 -14.87 1.86
N THR A 48 -13.20 -14.05 1.52
CA THR A 48 -11.95 -14.46 0.85
C THR A 48 -10.73 -14.34 1.75
N HIS A 49 -10.88 -13.74 2.94
CA HIS A 49 -9.80 -13.61 3.91
C HIS A 49 -9.29 -14.98 4.38
N ASN A 50 -7.97 -15.19 4.31
CA ASN A 50 -7.29 -16.43 4.66
C ASN A 50 -6.30 -16.21 5.82
N PRO A 51 -6.74 -16.35 7.08
CA PRO A 51 -5.90 -16.13 8.26
C PRO A 51 -4.80 -17.18 8.42
N ASP A 52 -4.96 -18.39 7.91
CA ASP A 52 -3.93 -19.45 8.00
C ASP A 52 -2.69 -19.07 7.18
N VAL A 53 -2.91 -18.49 6.00
CA VAL A 53 -1.83 -17.95 5.18
C VAL A 53 -1.22 -16.72 5.86
N ALA A 54 -2.03 -15.86 6.48
CA ALA A 54 -1.52 -14.72 7.26
C ALA A 54 -0.56 -15.19 8.36
N ASN A 55 -0.93 -16.21 9.14
CA ASN A 55 -0.09 -16.77 10.20
C ASN A 55 1.22 -17.36 9.66
N LYS A 56 1.16 -18.02 8.50
CA LYS A 56 2.35 -18.56 7.80
C LYS A 56 3.22 -17.49 7.15
N LEU A 57 2.71 -16.30 6.87
CA LEU A 57 3.45 -15.18 6.27
C LEU A 57 3.92 -14.17 7.30
N ALA A 58 3.28 -14.10 8.47
CA ALA A 58 3.67 -13.25 9.59
C ALA A 58 5.04 -13.63 10.18
N VAL A 59 5.64 -14.73 9.71
CA VAL A 59 7.04 -15.03 9.98
C VAL A 59 7.93 -14.03 9.23
N MET A 60 8.79 -13.37 10.01
CA MET A 60 9.95 -12.64 9.53
C MET A 60 9.56 -11.44 8.63
N HIS A 61 9.25 -10.29 9.27
CA HIS A 61 9.31 -8.91 8.73
C HIS A 61 8.04 -8.30 8.14
N VAL A 62 6.93 -9.01 8.22
CA VAL A 62 5.60 -8.48 7.93
C VAL A 62 4.82 -8.64 9.23
N SER A 63 4.40 -7.52 9.84
CA SER A 63 3.46 -7.61 10.95
C SER A 63 2.24 -8.42 10.49
N HIS A 64 1.51 -9.04 11.42
CA HIS A 64 0.29 -9.76 11.05
C HIS A 64 -0.69 -8.85 10.26
N ALA A 65 -0.80 -7.59 10.67
CA ALA A 65 -1.59 -6.57 9.97
C ALA A 65 -1.14 -6.32 8.52
N GLN A 66 0.16 -6.25 8.22
CA GLN A 66 0.64 -6.03 6.84
C GLN A 66 0.39 -7.23 5.91
N THR A 67 0.17 -8.44 6.44
CA THR A 67 -0.03 -9.63 5.60
C THR A 67 -1.26 -9.52 4.69
N ILE A 68 -2.26 -8.71 5.07
CA ILE A 68 -3.48 -8.49 4.27
C ILE A 68 -3.19 -7.88 2.89
N HIS A 69 -2.01 -7.29 2.68
CA HIS A 69 -1.61 -6.79 1.36
C HIS A 69 -1.26 -7.92 0.38
N HIS A 70 -1.03 -9.14 0.87
CA HIS A 70 -0.71 -10.29 0.03
C HIS A 70 -1.98 -10.88 -0.61
N PRO A 71 -2.01 -11.11 -1.94
CA PRO A 71 -3.20 -11.64 -2.62
C PRO A 71 -3.69 -12.98 -2.08
N GLN A 72 -2.79 -13.86 -1.60
CA GLN A 72 -3.19 -15.13 -0.98
C GLN A 72 -3.83 -14.98 0.40
N VAL A 73 -3.65 -13.83 1.07
CA VAL A 73 -4.24 -13.54 2.38
C VAL A 73 -5.59 -12.86 2.21
N ASN A 74 -5.68 -11.81 1.38
CA ASN A 74 -6.97 -11.14 1.16
C ASN A 74 -7.90 -11.91 0.21
N GLY A 75 -7.36 -12.70 -0.72
CA GLY A 75 -8.10 -13.47 -1.71
C GLY A 75 -8.95 -12.65 -2.68
N LEU A 76 -8.78 -11.31 -2.70
CA LEU A 76 -9.52 -10.41 -3.58
C LEU A 76 -8.92 -10.47 -4.99
N ARG A 77 -9.81 -10.39 -5.99
CA ARG A 77 -9.39 -10.27 -7.39
C ARG A 77 -9.08 -8.81 -7.71
N THR A 78 -8.29 -8.59 -8.74
CA THR A 78 -8.08 -7.27 -9.33
C THR A 78 -9.02 -7.04 -10.50
N LEU A 79 -9.31 -5.79 -10.85
CA LEU A 79 -10.16 -5.45 -12.00
C LEU A 79 -9.61 -6.04 -13.31
N ALA A 80 -8.28 -6.10 -13.42
CA ALA A 80 -7.56 -6.72 -14.54
C ALA A 80 -7.87 -8.23 -14.71
N ASN A 81 -8.37 -8.91 -13.66
CA ASN A 81 -8.75 -10.33 -13.75
C ASN A 81 -10.12 -10.55 -14.40
N PHE A 82 -10.80 -9.51 -14.88
CA PHE A 82 -12.13 -9.60 -15.51
C PHE A 82 -12.09 -9.13 -16.96
N SER A 83 -12.99 -9.64 -17.80
CA SER A 83 -13.11 -9.20 -19.20
C SER A 83 -13.51 -7.74 -19.29
N THR A 84 -13.13 -7.05 -20.37
CA THR A 84 -13.46 -5.63 -20.59
C THR A 84 -14.96 -5.33 -20.45
N ARG A 85 -15.84 -6.23 -20.92
CA ARG A 85 -17.29 -6.10 -20.73
C ARG A 85 -17.67 -6.07 -19.25
N LYS A 86 -17.08 -6.96 -18.45
CA LYS A 86 -17.36 -7.04 -17.01
C LYS A 86 -16.74 -5.85 -16.26
N GLN A 87 -15.54 -5.40 -16.66
CA GLN A 87 -14.93 -4.18 -16.12
C GLN A 87 -15.85 -2.97 -16.35
N ARG A 88 -16.36 -2.77 -17.58
CA ARG A 88 -17.32 -1.69 -17.89
C ARG A 88 -18.59 -1.81 -17.06
N GLN A 89 -19.13 -3.02 -16.87
CA GLN A 89 -20.29 -3.22 -16.02
C GLN A 89 -20.01 -2.73 -14.58
N MET A 90 -18.89 -3.16 -13.98
CA MET A 90 -18.52 -2.78 -12.61
C MET A 90 -18.30 -1.26 -12.45
N LEU A 91 -17.75 -0.62 -13.49
CA LEU A 91 -17.45 0.81 -13.47
C LEU A 91 -18.68 1.71 -13.67
N ASN A 92 -19.72 1.24 -14.37
CA ASN A 92 -20.86 2.09 -14.76
C ASN A 92 -22.19 1.67 -14.13
N SER A 93 -22.30 0.46 -13.57
CA SER A 93 -23.55 0.00 -12.95
C SER A 93 -23.81 0.70 -11.62
N PRO A 94 -25.06 1.13 -11.33
CA PRO A 94 -25.43 1.73 -10.05
C PRO A 94 -25.36 0.74 -8.88
N ASP A 95 -25.45 -0.57 -9.14
CA ASP A 95 -25.40 -1.60 -8.10
C ASP A 95 -24.01 -1.75 -7.47
N TRP A 96 -22.98 -1.33 -8.22
CA TRP A 96 -21.59 -1.44 -7.82
C TRP A 96 -21.16 -0.25 -6.97
N LEU A 97 -20.66 -0.55 -5.78
CA LEU A 97 -19.99 0.44 -4.94
C LEU A 97 -18.57 0.65 -5.49
N ARG A 98 -18.21 1.89 -5.83
CA ARG A 98 -16.87 2.28 -6.25
C ARG A 98 -16.25 3.07 -5.13
N VAL A 99 -15.38 2.40 -4.38
CA VAL A 99 -14.78 2.91 -3.14
C VAL A 99 -13.35 3.35 -3.40
N THR A 100 -12.99 4.50 -2.84
CA THR A 100 -11.59 4.81 -2.54
C THR A 100 -11.48 5.33 -1.10
N SER A 101 -10.27 5.32 -0.56
CA SER A 101 -9.98 5.91 0.74
C SER A 101 -9.03 7.08 0.59
N LEU A 102 -9.31 8.12 1.36
CA LEU A 102 -8.63 9.40 1.30
C LEU A 102 -8.24 9.81 2.71
N ARG A 103 -7.14 10.54 2.83
CA ARG A 103 -6.66 11.14 4.08
C ARG A 103 -6.12 12.53 3.79
N ASP A 104 -6.27 13.44 4.75
CA ASP A 104 -5.60 14.73 4.73
C ASP A 104 -4.12 14.59 4.25
N PRO A 105 -3.70 15.32 3.20
CA PRO A 105 -2.38 15.16 2.61
C PRO A 105 -1.21 15.33 3.58
N VAL A 106 -1.31 16.25 4.55
CA VAL A 106 -0.24 16.46 5.55
C VAL A 106 -0.12 15.25 6.48
N SER A 107 -1.24 14.82 7.05
CA SER A 107 -1.32 13.63 7.91
C SER A 107 -0.90 12.35 7.19
N ARG A 108 -1.21 12.25 5.89
CA ARG A 108 -0.82 11.13 5.05
C ARG A 108 0.69 11.13 4.77
N ALA A 109 1.26 12.30 4.44
CA ALA A 109 2.69 12.47 4.23
C ALA A 109 3.49 12.16 5.50
N TYR A 110 3.01 12.60 6.67
CA TYR A 110 3.57 12.23 7.97
C TYR A 110 3.60 10.71 8.17
N SER A 111 2.48 10.03 7.94
CA SER A 111 2.40 8.56 8.06
C SER A 111 3.29 7.83 7.03
N ALA A 112 3.52 8.42 5.86
CA ALA A 112 4.46 7.90 4.88
C ALA A 112 5.91 8.10 5.34
N TRP A 113 6.28 9.29 5.80
CA TRP A 113 7.60 9.59 6.37
C TRP A 113 7.91 8.67 7.55
N GLU A 114 7.03 8.60 8.54
CA GLU A 114 7.21 7.81 9.75
C GLU A 114 7.51 6.35 9.39
N ASN A 115 6.73 5.75 8.48
CA ASN A 115 6.90 4.35 8.12
C ASN A 115 8.09 4.10 7.17
N ARG A 116 8.24 4.92 6.12
CA ARG A 116 9.20 4.68 5.04
C ARG A 116 10.59 5.20 5.37
N ILE A 117 10.66 6.39 5.97
CA ILE A 117 11.89 7.14 6.21
C ILE A 117 12.36 6.88 7.65
N LEU A 118 11.57 7.31 8.64
CA LEU A 118 11.95 7.20 10.04
C LEU A 118 12.10 5.73 10.48
N MET A 119 11.11 4.88 10.25
CA MET A 119 11.13 3.48 10.69
C MET A 119 11.86 2.53 9.72
N ARG A 120 12.19 2.99 8.50
CA ARG A 120 12.82 2.18 7.45
C ARG A 120 12.08 0.88 7.12
N ALA A 121 10.74 0.90 7.17
CA ALA A 121 9.92 -0.31 7.07
C ALA A 121 9.89 -0.99 5.69
N HIS A 122 10.68 -0.54 4.69
CA HIS A 122 10.73 -1.19 3.38
C HIS A 122 12.09 -1.10 2.67
N ARG A 123 12.46 -2.20 2.00
CA ARG A 123 13.70 -2.44 1.21
C ARG A 123 14.17 -1.35 0.25
N ARG A 124 13.32 -0.41 -0.18
CA ARG A 124 13.63 0.59 -1.21
C ARG A 124 13.79 2.00 -0.64
N THR A 125 13.74 2.16 0.68
CA THR A 125 13.72 3.49 1.29
C THR A 125 15.10 4.00 1.71
N THR A 126 16.18 3.22 1.61
CA THR A 126 17.53 3.66 2.01
C THR A 126 17.94 4.97 1.34
N ARG A 127 17.83 5.07 0.00
CA ARG A 127 18.15 6.30 -0.72
C ARG A 127 17.29 7.49 -0.28
N LEU A 128 15.99 7.25 -0.01
CA LEU A 128 15.08 8.31 0.44
C LEU A 128 15.40 8.73 1.89
N ALA A 129 15.83 7.78 2.72
CA ALA A 129 16.23 8.02 4.11
C ALA A 129 17.58 8.72 4.21
N ASP A 130 18.50 8.50 3.27
CA ASP A 130 19.74 9.27 3.21
C ASP A 130 19.48 10.72 2.78
N LEU A 131 18.55 10.90 1.83
CA LEU A 131 18.16 12.22 1.33
C LEU A 131 17.41 13.03 2.40
N ALA A 132 16.40 12.42 3.03
CA ALA A 132 15.65 12.96 4.17
C ALA A 132 16.14 12.35 5.49
N HIS A 133 17.41 12.57 5.80
CA HIS A 133 18.07 12.03 6.99
C HIS A 133 17.52 12.62 8.29
N ASP A 134 17.75 11.88 9.37
CA ASP A 134 17.43 12.26 10.74
C ASP A 134 18.20 13.54 11.16
N VAL A 135 17.47 14.53 11.68
CA VAL A 135 18.05 15.76 12.24
C VAL A 135 18.25 15.59 13.74
N HIS A 136 19.39 16.07 14.25
CA HIS A 136 19.72 16.01 15.66
C HIS A 136 19.85 17.41 16.25
N THR A 137 19.29 17.60 17.44
CA THR A 137 19.36 18.83 18.24
C THR A 137 19.98 18.44 19.58
N ASP A 138 21.06 19.13 19.97
CA ASP A 138 21.83 18.84 21.19
C ASP A 138 22.24 17.36 21.35
N GLY A 139 22.58 16.72 20.22
CA GLY A 139 23.00 15.31 20.17
C GLY A 139 21.86 14.29 20.28
N GLN A 140 20.60 14.73 20.40
CA GLN A 140 19.42 13.88 20.43
C GLN A 140 18.68 13.92 19.10
N LEU A 141 18.03 12.81 18.72
CA LEU A 141 17.19 12.75 17.53
C LEU A 141 15.96 13.64 17.71
N ASP A 142 15.79 14.63 16.85
CA ASP A 142 14.66 15.57 16.88
C ASP A 142 13.65 15.20 15.79
N LEU A 143 12.49 14.69 16.21
CA LEU A 143 11.44 14.26 15.28
C LEU A 143 10.77 15.43 14.55
N ALA A 144 10.62 16.58 15.21
CA ALA A 144 10.02 17.76 14.59
C ALA A 144 10.93 18.31 13.50
N ALA A 145 12.22 18.50 13.82
CA ALA A 145 13.20 18.95 12.85
C ALA A 145 13.41 17.93 11.70
N SER A 146 13.39 16.64 12.00
CA SER A 146 13.49 15.58 10.98
C SER A 146 12.30 15.57 10.02
N PHE A 147 11.07 15.79 10.52
CA PHE A 147 9.89 15.87 9.67
C PHE A 147 9.87 17.14 8.82
N SER A 148 10.30 18.28 9.38
CA SER A 148 10.45 19.54 8.64
C SER A 148 11.48 19.40 7.51
N HIS A 149 12.64 18.78 7.80
CA HIS A 149 13.66 18.48 6.78
C HIS A 149 13.11 17.56 5.68
N PHE A 150 12.38 16.51 6.05
CA PHE A 150 11.68 15.66 5.08
C PHE A 150 10.72 16.47 4.19
N ALA A 151 9.90 17.35 4.76
CA ALA A 151 8.94 18.14 4.00
C ALA A 151 9.62 19.06 2.97
N LYS A 152 10.74 19.69 3.36
CA LYS A 152 11.57 20.47 2.45
C LYS A 152 12.12 19.61 1.31
N VAL A 153 12.79 18.52 1.67
CA VAL A 153 13.47 17.63 0.72
C VAL A 153 12.49 16.93 -0.23
N LEU A 154 11.31 16.57 0.26
CA LEU A 154 10.21 16.00 -0.52
C LEU A 154 9.81 16.95 -1.66
N GLY A 155 9.59 18.22 -1.36
CA GLY A 155 9.24 19.23 -2.38
C GLY A 155 10.37 19.44 -3.39
N GLU A 156 11.61 19.56 -2.91
CA GLU A 156 12.81 19.78 -3.76
C GLU A 156 13.15 18.57 -4.66
N ASN A 157 12.78 17.35 -4.25
CA ASN A 157 13.15 16.11 -4.93
C ASN A 157 11.92 15.24 -5.27
N THR A 158 10.82 15.91 -5.64
CA THR A 158 9.50 15.29 -5.85
C THR A 158 9.57 14.03 -6.71
N GLU A 159 10.25 14.07 -7.85
CA GLU A 159 10.36 12.93 -8.78
C GLU A 159 10.99 11.69 -8.14
N VAL A 160 11.99 11.88 -7.27
CA VAL A 160 12.70 10.79 -6.59
C VAL A 160 11.78 10.09 -5.59
N PHE A 161 11.04 10.86 -4.79
CA PHE A 161 10.07 10.32 -3.82
C PHE A 161 8.90 9.64 -4.51
N MET A 162 8.37 10.23 -5.58
CA MET A 162 7.19 9.73 -6.30
C MET A 162 7.43 8.42 -7.07
N THR A 163 8.68 7.92 -7.15
CA THR A 163 8.95 6.53 -7.56
C THR A 163 8.37 5.50 -6.58
N ASP A 164 8.15 5.89 -5.33
CA ASP A 164 7.44 5.11 -4.33
C ASP A 164 6.00 5.61 -4.19
N HIS A 165 5.05 4.74 -4.53
CA HIS A 165 3.61 5.01 -4.46
C HIS A 165 3.10 5.51 -3.09
N HIS A 166 3.85 5.33 -2.01
CA HIS A 166 3.50 5.92 -0.71
C HIS A 166 3.54 7.46 -0.72
N PHE A 167 4.36 8.06 -1.60
CA PHE A 167 4.52 9.50 -1.75
C PHE A 167 3.84 10.08 -2.99
N LEU A 168 3.23 9.25 -3.85
CA LEU A 168 2.42 9.76 -4.97
C LEU A 168 1.20 10.54 -4.47
N PRO A 169 0.70 11.56 -5.18
CA PRO A 169 -0.57 12.17 -4.85
C PRO A 169 -1.71 11.13 -4.89
N GLN A 170 -2.68 11.27 -4.00
CA GLN A 170 -3.86 10.40 -3.96
C GLN A 170 -4.64 10.48 -5.27
N ALA A 171 -4.71 11.64 -5.92
CA ALA A 171 -5.34 11.80 -7.22
C ALA A 171 -4.67 10.95 -8.31
N ALA A 172 -3.34 10.83 -8.27
CA ALA A 172 -2.57 10.01 -9.21
C ALA A 172 -2.80 8.50 -9.00
N LEU A 173 -3.02 8.08 -7.75
CA LEU A 173 -3.28 6.68 -7.40
C LEU A 173 -4.73 6.26 -7.69
N THR A 174 -5.66 7.12 -7.32
CA THR A 174 -7.09 6.81 -7.36
C THR A 174 -7.71 7.12 -8.72
N ARG A 175 -7.10 8.00 -9.52
CA ARG A 175 -7.55 8.31 -10.89
C ARG A 175 -9.06 8.56 -10.97
N PRO A 176 -9.58 9.59 -10.26
CA PRO A 176 -11.00 9.93 -10.30
C PRO A 176 -11.45 10.39 -11.70
N ASP A 177 -10.50 10.70 -12.59
CA ASP A 177 -10.74 10.91 -14.02
C ASP A 177 -11.14 9.62 -14.78
N LEU A 178 -10.83 8.45 -14.22
CA LEU A 178 -11.14 7.13 -14.80
C LEU A 178 -12.24 6.38 -14.06
N ILE A 179 -12.39 6.62 -12.76
CA ILE A 179 -13.36 5.91 -11.91
C ILE A 179 -14.24 6.93 -11.19
N ASP A 180 -15.53 6.89 -11.50
CA ASP A 180 -16.54 7.68 -10.80
C ASP A 180 -16.87 7.02 -9.45
N TYR A 181 -16.19 7.47 -8.40
CA TYR A 181 -16.32 6.91 -7.05
C TYR A 181 -17.65 7.30 -6.40
N THR A 182 -18.50 6.31 -6.14
CA THR A 182 -19.73 6.48 -5.37
C THR A 182 -19.48 6.59 -3.87
N THR A 183 -18.27 6.24 -3.39
CA THR A 183 -17.89 6.36 -2.00
C THR A 183 -16.42 6.74 -1.86
N LYS A 184 -16.16 7.91 -1.28
CA LYS A 184 -14.82 8.42 -0.97
C LYS A 184 -14.67 8.47 0.54
N VAL A 185 -14.05 7.45 1.13
CA VAL A 185 -13.95 7.31 2.58
C VAL A 185 -12.86 8.23 3.12
N ARG A 186 -13.24 9.27 3.86
CA ARG A 186 -12.29 10.18 4.52
C ARG A 186 -11.87 9.61 5.87
N VAL A 187 -10.74 8.89 5.90
CA VAL A 187 -10.33 8.13 7.10
C VAL A 187 -9.90 9.03 8.26
N ASP A 188 -9.67 10.31 7.99
CA ASP A 188 -9.42 11.38 8.95
C ASP A 188 -10.69 11.98 9.54
N GLN A 189 -11.87 11.68 8.99
CA GLN A 189 -13.15 12.18 9.49
C GLN A 189 -13.84 11.15 10.41
N PRO A 190 -14.45 11.58 11.52
CA PRO A 190 -15.13 10.68 12.44
C PRO A 190 -16.24 9.88 11.74
N GLY A 191 -16.30 8.57 12.02
CA GLY A 191 -17.40 7.70 11.58
C GLY A 191 -17.31 7.17 10.15
N GLU A 192 -16.50 7.75 9.26
CA GLU A 192 -16.41 7.34 7.84
C GLU A 192 -16.08 5.85 7.64
N LEU A 193 -15.13 5.32 8.41
CA LEU A 193 -14.79 3.89 8.38
C LEU A 193 -15.94 3.01 8.90
N SER A 194 -16.68 3.49 9.90
CA SER A 194 -17.84 2.79 10.46
C SER A 194 -19.00 2.75 9.46
N THR A 195 -19.24 3.85 8.74
CA THR A 195 -20.22 3.91 7.64
C THR A 195 -19.90 2.89 6.56
N LEU A 196 -18.63 2.81 6.11
CA LEU A 196 -18.22 1.77 5.17
C LEU A 196 -18.43 0.36 5.74
N ALA A 197 -18.07 0.12 7.00
CA ALA A 197 -18.25 -1.17 7.65
C ALA A 197 -19.74 -1.58 7.71
N GLN A 198 -20.65 -0.64 7.95
CA GLN A 198 -22.08 -0.87 7.94
C GLN A 198 -22.60 -1.22 6.53
N LEU A 199 -22.15 -0.50 5.49
CA LEU A 199 -22.48 -0.84 4.10
C LEU A 199 -22.02 -2.25 3.72
N LEU A 200 -20.80 -2.63 4.13
CA LEU A 200 -20.28 -3.98 3.91
C LEU A 200 -21.06 -5.03 4.72
N THR A 201 -21.51 -4.69 5.93
CA THR A 201 -22.36 -5.55 6.76
C THR A 201 -23.67 -5.86 6.05
N VAL A 202 -24.37 -4.83 5.56
CA VAL A 202 -25.63 -4.98 4.82
C VAL A 202 -25.44 -5.83 3.56
N ARG A 203 -24.39 -5.57 2.77
CA ARG A 203 -24.13 -6.30 1.51
C ARG A 203 -23.68 -7.74 1.72
N SER A 204 -23.02 -8.06 2.83
CA SER A 204 -22.47 -9.40 3.10
C SER A 204 -23.35 -10.27 3.99
N GLY A 205 -24.26 -9.67 4.76
CA GLY A 205 -24.99 -10.36 5.83
C GLY A 205 -24.12 -10.74 7.03
N LYS A 206 -22.87 -10.26 7.11
CA LYS A 206 -21.93 -10.53 8.21
C LYS A 206 -21.67 -9.26 9.01
N THR A 207 -21.45 -9.39 10.32
CA THR A 207 -21.01 -8.26 11.14
C THR A 207 -19.58 -7.86 10.78
N ILE A 208 -19.42 -6.67 10.19
CA ILE A 208 -18.12 -6.09 9.84
C ILE A 208 -17.86 -4.87 10.72
N ALA A 209 -16.66 -4.79 11.29
CA ALA A 209 -16.21 -3.66 12.09
C ALA A 209 -14.79 -3.23 11.68
N PRO A 210 -14.48 -1.92 11.73
CA PRO A 210 -13.13 -1.45 11.47
C PRO A 210 -12.18 -1.91 12.58
N GLN A 211 -11.03 -2.43 12.19
CA GLN A 211 -9.94 -2.76 13.12
C GLN A 211 -8.85 -1.70 13.02
N ARG A 212 -8.38 -1.21 14.17
CA ARG A 212 -7.23 -0.30 14.22
C ARG A 212 -5.96 -1.11 14.06
N LEU A 213 -5.40 -1.05 12.85
CA LEU A 213 -4.19 -1.78 12.45
C LEU A 213 -2.99 -0.82 12.32
N ASN A 214 -2.94 0.22 13.15
CA ASN A 214 -1.93 1.26 13.04
C ASN A 214 -0.53 0.72 13.34
N GLU A 215 0.39 0.97 12.41
CA GLU A 215 1.83 0.75 12.58
C GLU A 215 2.51 2.11 12.46
N GLY A 216 2.73 2.73 13.61
CA GLY A 216 3.36 4.02 13.76
C GLY A 216 3.63 4.28 15.25
N LEU A 217 4.35 5.35 15.56
CA LEU A 217 4.64 5.75 16.94
C LEU A 217 3.39 6.24 17.68
N GLY A 218 2.26 6.39 16.97
CA GLY A 218 0.99 6.86 17.55
C GLY A 218 0.98 8.36 17.83
N MET A 219 1.99 9.07 17.32
CA MET A 219 2.20 10.48 17.56
C MET A 219 1.30 11.34 16.64
N PRO A 220 0.58 12.32 17.19
CA PRO A 220 -0.18 13.27 16.37
C PRO A 220 0.76 14.11 15.50
N VAL A 221 0.40 14.33 14.24
CA VAL A 221 1.18 15.17 13.31
C VAL A 221 1.38 16.59 13.82
N ASP A 222 0.43 17.11 14.62
CA ASP A 222 0.48 18.44 15.24
C ASP A 222 1.64 18.62 16.23
N ARG A 223 2.24 17.53 16.71
CA ARG A 223 3.41 17.57 17.59
C ARG A 223 4.72 17.82 16.87
N VAL A 224 4.75 17.67 15.55
CA VAL A 224 5.97 17.72 14.73
C VAL A 224 5.83 18.61 13.50
N CYS A 225 4.65 19.18 13.25
CA CYS A 225 4.37 19.96 12.05
C CYS A 225 3.91 21.36 12.44
N ASP A 226 4.74 22.34 12.09
CA ASP A 226 4.36 23.75 12.08
C ASP A 226 3.74 24.16 10.74
N ILE A 227 3.35 25.43 10.65
CA ILE A 227 2.73 26.01 9.47
C ILE A 227 3.64 25.98 8.25
N ASP A 228 4.95 26.22 8.40
CA ASP A 228 5.89 26.23 7.28
C ASP A 228 6.10 24.82 6.72
N THR A 229 6.23 23.84 7.59
CA THR A 229 6.30 22.41 7.23
C THR A 229 5.02 21.97 6.53
N ALA A 230 3.86 22.34 7.08
CA ALA A 230 2.56 22.03 6.47
C ALA A 230 2.42 22.68 5.09
N ASN A 231 2.79 23.95 4.94
CA ASN A 231 2.74 24.68 3.66
C ASN A 231 3.56 24.01 2.56
N ARG A 232 4.76 23.51 2.89
CA ARG A 232 5.61 22.76 1.94
C ARG A 232 4.92 21.49 1.46
N ILE A 233 4.31 20.74 2.37
CA ILE A 233 3.60 19.50 2.04
C ILE A 233 2.33 19.81 1.24
N MET A 234 1.58 20.84 1.63
CA MET A 234 0.39 21.30 0.93
C MET A 234 0.71 21.72 -0.51
N ALA A 235 1.82 22.43 -0.72
CA ALA A 235 2.27 22.79 -2.06
C ALA A 235 2.63 21.56 -2.90
N THR A 236 3.35 20.59 -2.31
CA THR A 236 3.72 19.33 -2.99
C THR A 236 2.49 18.52 -3.41
N TYR A 237 1.45 18.52 -2.58
CA TYR A 237 0.22 17.75 -2.81
C TYR A 237 -0.97 18.63 -3.21
N ALA A 238 -0.74 19.79 -3.82
CA ALA A 238 -1.81 20.73 -4.19
C ALA A 238 -2.94 20.07 -5.01
N VAL A 239 -2.58 19.16 -5.92
CA VAL A 239 -3.53 18.40 -6.73
C VAL A 239 -4.52 17.57 -5.89
N ASP A 240 -4.11 17.05 -4.73
CA ASP A 240 -5.02 16.31 -3.86
C ASP A 240 -6.06 17.24 -3.24
N TYR A 241 -5.65 18.44 -2.81
CA TYR A 241 -6.55 19.46 -2.28
C TYR A 241 -7.58 19.89 -3.32
N GLU A 242 -7.14 20.14 -4.56
CA GLU A 242 -8.01 20.54 -5.67
C GLU A 242 -8.95 19.42 -6.12
N THR A 243 -8.46 18.17 -6.16
CA THR A 243 -9.24 17.03 -6.70
C THR A 243 -10.30 16.52 -5.73
N PHE A 244 -10.07 16.66 -4.42
CA PHE A 244 -10.93 16.08 -3.38
C PHE A 244 -11.48 17.10 -2.39
N ASP A 245 -11.32 18.39 -2.67
CA ASP A 245 -11.83 19.50 -1.86
C ASP A 245 -11.41 19.37 -0.38
N PHE A 246 -10.15 19.02 -0.13
CA PHE A 246 -9.63 18.97 1.24
C PHE A 246 -9.65 20.38 1.84
N ALA A 247 -10.24 20.51 3.03
CA ALA A 247 -10.10 21.73 3.82
C ALA A 247 -8.64 21.91 4.23
N ARG A 248 -8.14 23.15 4.13
CA ARG A 248 -6.87 23.51 4.73
C ARG A 248 -7.06 23.70 6.22
N ARG A 249 -6.26 22.99 7.00
CA ARG A 249 -6.24 23.07 8.46
C ARG A 249 -5.36 24.23 8.91
N ASP A 250 -5.70 24.85 10.03
CA ASP A 250 -4.81 25.77 10.74
C ASP A 250 -3.70 25.00 11.46
N TRP A 251 -2.47 25.49 11.32
CA TRP A 251 -1.27 24.90 11.92
C TRP A 251 -0.61 25.90 12.86
N SER A 252 0.00 25.40 13.93
CA SER A 252 0.77 26.24 14.85
C SER A 252 1.92 26.95 14.10
N PRO A 253 2.21 28.23 14.39
CA PRO A 253 3.32 28.94 13.75
C PRO A 253 4.67 28.24 13.95
N THR A 254 4.85 27.64 15.12
CA THR A 254 6.03 26.84 15.48
C THR A 254 5.60 25.61 16.28
N VAL A 255 6.48 24.62 16.35
CA VAL A 255 6.37 23.48 17.25
C VAL A 255 7.67 23.36 18.06
N GLU A 256 7.54 22.96 19.32
CA GLU A 256 8.71 22.68 20.16
C GLU A 256 9.48 21.46 19.62
N PRO A 257 10.82 21.44 19.74
CA PRO A 257 11.64 20.27 19.44
C PRO A 257 11.09 19.01 20.11
N LEU A 258 11.08 17.90 19.37
CA LEU A 258 10.62 16.63 19.90
C LEU A 258 11.77 15.63 19.96
N LEU A 259 12.54 15.77 21.04
CA LEU A 259 13.76 15.03 21.27
C LEU A 259 13.47 13.63 21.80
N LEU A 260 13.96 12.61 21.11
CA LEU A 260 13.92 11.25 21.64
C LEU A 260 14.97 11.09 22.74
N ASN A 261 14.54 10.56 23.88
CA ASN A 261 15.47 10.17 24.93
C ASN A 261 16.29 8.94 24.49
N GLU A 262 17.32 8.60 25.28
CA GLU A 262 18.24 7.51 24.95
C GLU A 262 17.52 6.16 24.76
N MET A 263 16.51 5.86 25.58
CA MET A 263 15.75 4.61 25.48
C MET A 263 14.93 4.58 24.18
N GLU A 264 14.24 5.66 23.84
CA GLU A 264 13.44 5.78 22.61
C GLU A 264 14.32 5.68 21.36
N ALA A 265 15.46 6.36 21.36
CA ALA A 265 16.43 6.28 20.28
C ALA A 265 16.99 4.86 20.10
N ARG A 266 17.30 4.16 21.22
CA ARG A 266 17.73 2.75 21.19
C ARG A 266 16.64 1.83 20.65
N LEU A 267 15.38 2.02 21.06
CA LEU A 267 14.23 1.24 20.57
C LEU A 267 14.00 1.44 19.08
N LEU A 268 14.02 2.70 18.60
CA LEU A 268 13.93 3.00 17.17
C LEU A 268 15.09 2.37 16.39
N GLY A 269 16.31 2.47 16.93
CA GLY A 269 17.49 1.82 16.35
C GLY A 269 17.36 0.30 16.28
N GLN A 270 16.83 -0.35 17.32
CA GLN A 270 16.57 -1.79 17.33
C GLN A 270 15.49 -2.17 16.32
N TYR A 271 14.43 -1.38 16.20
CA TYR A 271 13.39 -1.56 15.20
C TYR A 271 13.99 -1.53 13.79
N ARG A 272 14.72 -0.47 13.44
CA ARG A 272 15.41 -0.31 12.15
C ARG A 272 16.32 -1.51 11.84
N ARG A 273 17.18 -1.90 12.79
CA ARG A 273 18.10 -3.06 12.64
C ARG A 273 17.36 -4.39 12.45
N THR A 274 16.20 -4.56 13.08
CA THR A 274 15.39 -5.79 12.96
C THR A 274 14.77 -5.89 11.57
N PHE A 275 14.30 -4.75 11.03
CA PHE A 275 13.84 -4.68 9.64
C PHE A 275 14.98 -4.93 8.65
N GLU A 276 16.14 -4.28 8.80
CA GLU A 276 17.30 -4.46 7.91
C GLU A 276 17.81 -5.91 7.89
N ARG A 277 18.03 -6.51 9.08
CA ARG A 277 18.40 -7.94 9.20
C ARG A 277 17.39 -8.84 8.53
N GLY A 278 16.13 -8.46 8.66
CA GLY A 278 15.06 -9.23 8.11
C GLY A 278 14.95 -9.26 6.60
N VAL A 279 15.15 -8.09 5.99
CA VAL A 279 15.30 -7.96 4.55
C VAL A 279 16.45 -8.82 4.04
N SER A 280 17.57 -8.87 4.77
CA SER A 280 18.74 -9.70 4.43
C SER A 280 18.41 -11.19 4.45
N VAL A 281 17.77 -11.68 5.53
CA VAL A 281 17.38 -13.10 5.64
C VAL A 281 16.37 -13.49 4.56
N ALA A 282 15.36 -12.65 4.30
CA ALA A 282 14.38 -12.91 3.26
C ALA A 282 15.00 -12.88 1.85
N ARG A 283 16.02 -12.04 1.60
CA ARG A 283 16.80 -12.04 0.33
C ARG A 283 17.53 -13.38 0.16
N GLU A 284 18.13 -13.89 1.23
CA GLU A 284 18.83 -15.17 1.22
C GLU A 284 17.86 -16.36 1.07
N ALA A 285 16.71 -16.32 1.75
CA ALA A 285 15.66 -17.32 1.62
C ALA A 285 15.06 -17.35 0.19
N GLN A 286 14.80 -16.18 -0.41
CA GLN A 286 14.34 -16.07 -1.81
C GLN A 286 15.40 -16.58 -2.80
N ARG A 287 16.68 -16.26 -2.60
CA ARG A 287 17.79 -16.81 -3.40
C ARG A 287 17.87 -18.33 -3.32
N ARG A 288 17.82 -18.89 -2.10
CA ARG A 288 17.88 -20.35 -1.90
C ARG A 288 16.65 -21.08 -2.46
N THR A 289 15.47 -20.48 -2.34
CA THR A 289 14.23 -21.06 -2.87
C THR A 289 14.19 -20.97 -4.40
N GLY A 290 14.62 -19.86 -4.99
CA GLY A 290 14.76 -19.70 -6.44
C GLY A 290 15.80 -20.64 -7.05
N ALA A 291 16.94 -20.82 -6.38
CA ALA A 291 17.95 -21.81 -6.79
C ALA A 291 17.40 -23.24 -6.74
N ARG A 292 16.66 -23.60 -5.67
CA ARG A 292 15.99 -24.90 -5.56
C ARG A 292 14.93 -25.12 -6.65
N TYR A 293 14.20 -24.07 -7.02
CA TYR A 293 13.19 -24.14 -8.08
C TYR A 293 13.82 -24.31 -9.47
N GLY A 294 14.90 -23.58 -9.77
CA GLY A 294 15.67 -23.71 -11.01
C GLY A 294 16.31 -25.10 -11.16
N VAL A 295 16.89 -25.65 -10.09
CA VAL A 295 17.42 -27.02 -10.08
C VAL A 295 16.31 -28.06 -10.28
N ARG A 296 15.12 -27.83 -9.70
CA ARG A 296 13.96 -28.74 -9.87
C ARG A 296 13.40 -28.68 -11.30
N GLN A 297 13.36 -27.52 -11.94
CA GLN A 297 12.99 -27.38 -13.35
C GLN A 297 14.02 -28.05 -14.28
N MET A 298 15.32 -27.87 -14.04
CA MET A 298 16.36 -28.56 -14.80
C MET A 298 16.27 -30.09 -14.67
N ARG A 299 16.04 -30.60 -13.45
CA ARG A 299 15.79 -32.05 -13.23
C ARG A 299 14.53 -32.54 -13.94
N HIS A 300 13.47 -31.73 -13.99
CA HIS A 300 12.23 -32.10 -14.66
C HIS A 300 12.38 -32.08 -16.19
N ALA A 301 13.17 -31.13 -16.74
CA ALA A 301 13.51 -31.07 -18.15
C ALA A 301 14.40 -32.28 -18.56
N ALA A 302 15.42 -32.60 -17.77
CA ALA A 302 16.29 -33.75 -17.99
C ALA A 302 15.51 -35.08 -17.95
N LYS A 303 14.58 -35.26 -16.99
CA LYS A 303 13.70 -36.44 -16.94
C LYS A 303 12.75 -36.54 -18.14
N LYS A 304 12.36 -35.42 -18.74
CA LYS A 304 11.48 -35.39 -19.93
C LYS A 304 12.25 -35.75 -21.20
N LEU A 305 13.51 -35.33 -21.30
CA LEU A 305 14.45 -35.74 -22.36
C LEU A 305 14.73 -37.24 -22.34
N VAL A 306 14.98 -37.82 -21.16
CA VAL A 306 15.24 -39.27 -21.01
C VAL A 306 14.00 -40.12 -21.30
N ARG A 307 12.78 -39.58 -21.14
CA ARG A 307 11.52 -40.30 -21.43
C ARG A 307 11.09 -40.26 -22.89
N LEU A 308 11.67 -39.39 -23.70
CA LEU A 308 11.34 -39.29 -25.13
C LEU A 308 12.16 -40.24 -26.01
N ASP A 309 13.13 -40.97 -25.44
CA ASP A 309 14.06 -41.83 -26.19
C ASP A 309 13.81 -43.35 -26.02
N THR A 310 12.64 -43.73 -25.50
CA THR A 310 12.29 -45.17 -25.37
C THR A 310 10.86 -45.43 -25.84
N SER A 311 10.65 -45.41 -27.16
CA SER A 311 9.53 -46.09 -27.83
C SER A 311 9.84 -46.24 -29.33
N PRO A 312 10.21 -47.44 -29.82
CA PRO A 312 10.42 -47.67 -31.25
C PRO A 312 9.06 -47.95 -31.93
N THR A 313 8.55 -46.97 -32.69
CA THR A 313 7.46 -47.22 -33.64
C THR A 313 8.03 -47.88 -34.89
N ARG A 314 7.75 -49.18 -35.07
CA ARG A 314 7.93 -49.89 -36.35
C ARG A 314 6.95 -49.33 -37.40
N PRO A 315 7.37 -49.17 -38.67
CA PRO A 315 6.47 -48.78 -39.75
C PRO A 315 5.62 -49.98 -40.19
N LYS A 316 4.33 -49.74 -40.48
CA LYS A 316 3.53 -50.65 -41.31
C LYS A 316 3.57 -50.15 -42.74
N GLU A 317 3.97 -51.06 -43.63
CA GLU A 317 4.01 -50.92 -45.07
C GLU A 317 2.61 -50.72 -45.66
N THR A 318 2.59 -50.00 -46.77
CA THR A 318 1.49 -49.79 -47.72
C THR A 318 1.03 -51.09 -48.38
N PHE A 319 -0.29 -51.29 -48.46
CA PHE A 319 -1.05 -51.54 -49.70
C PHE A 319 -2.50 -51.09 -49.48
#